data_AF-A0A1S4CV93-F1
#
_entry.id   AF-A0A1S4CV93-F1
#
_cell.length_a   1.000
_cell.length_b   1.000
_cell.length_c   1.000
_cell.angle_alpha   90.00
_cell.angle_beta   90.00
_cell.angle_gamma   90.00
#
_symmetry.space_group_name_H-M   'P 1'
#
loop_
_entity.id
_entity.type
_entity.pdbx_description
1 polymer ?
#
loop_
_entity_poly.entity_id
_entity_poly.type
_entity_poly.pdbx_seq_one_letter_code
_entity_poly.pdbx_strand_id
1 'polypeptide(L)'
;MRTIAARLTPYLWRRKPINLQPRNFSTSGFDERSIEQEAEKKVGWLLKLIFAGTATVIGYQIFPYMGDNLMQQSVSLLQVKDPLFKRMGASRLARFAVDDERRMKIVEIGGTQHLLNMLEAARDDRTRKEALKALFAISKSDEAAMVLHQAGAASIIRSTPESPEDAEVGTYKSNLLSRFQDLSHDIRS
;
A
#
# COMPACT_ATOMS: atom_id res chain seq x y z
N MET A 1 43.48 47.54 -5.22
CA MET A 1 44.81 48.15 -5.42
C MET A 1 45.22 48.89 -4.16
N ARG A 2 46.36 48.50 -3.57
CA ARG A 2 47.38 49.35 -2.89
C ARG A 2 46.93 50.45 -1.92
N THR A 3 47.05 50.14 -0.63
CA THR A 3 47.84 50.86 0.41
C THR A 3 48.05 52.37 0.25
N ILE A 4 47.64 53.17 1.25
CA ILE A 4 48.47 54.24 1.84
C ILE A 4 48.29 54.27 3.36
N ALA A 5 49.43 54.32 4.03
CA ALA A 5 49.62 54.28 5.47
C ALA A 5 49.68 55.69 6.09
N ALA A 6 49.65 55.67 7.42
CA ALA A 6 50.36 56.57 8.33
C ALA A 6 49.83 58.00 8.50
N ARG A 7 49.34 58.27 9.72
CA ARG A 7 49.88 59.36 10.54
C ARG A 7 49.89 58.93 12.02
N LEU A 8 51.12 58.68 12.49
CA LEU A 8 51.56 58.82 13.88
C LEU A 8 51.26 60.29 14.33
N THR A 9 51.12 60.68 15.59
CA THR A 9 52.04 60.52 16.74
C THR A 9 51.34 61.09 18.02
N PRO A 10 51.96 61.22 19.21
CA PRO A 10 51.41 60.67 20.45
C PRO A 10 51.15 61.72 21.55
N TYR A 11 50.13 61.55 22.39
CA TYR A 11 50.10 62.24 23.68
C TYR A 11 49.80 61.27 24.81
N LEU A 12 50.92 60.78 25.33
CA LEU A 12 51.19 60.48 26.74
C LEU A 12 50.04 60.84 27.69
N TRP A 13 49.48 59.84 28.37
CA TRP A 13 49.25 59.94 29.81
C TRP A 13 49.45 58.58 30.48
N ARG A 14 50.57 58.55 31.20
CA ARG A 14 51.07 57.56 32.15
C ARG A 14 49.97 57.12 33.12
N ARG A 15 49.41 55.92 32.93
CA ARG A 15 48.72 55.16 33.99
C ARG A 15 49.66 54.07 34.52
N LYS A 16 49.73 53.97 35.85
CA LYS A 16 50.53 53.01 36.62
C LYS A 16 50.20 51.57 36.15
N PRO A 17 51.18 50.67 36.00
CA PRO A 17 50.89 49.27 35.73
C PRO A 17 50.32 48.66 37.01
N ILE A 18 49.00 48.49 37.06
CA ILE A 18 48.40 47.52 37.98
C ILE A 18 48.78 46.16 37.40
N ASN A 19 49.56 45.38 38.15
CA ASN A 19 49.81 43.97 37.86
C ASN A 19 48.47 43.21 37.98
N LEU A 20 47.66 43.27 36.93
CA LEU A 20 46.66 42.26 36.65
C LEU A 20 47.38 41.17 35.89
N GLN A 21 47.65 40.05 36.58
CA GLN A 21 47.96 38.80 35.88
C GLN A 21 46.92 38.64 34.76
N PRO A 22 47.33 38.47 33.49
CA PRO A 22 46.42 37.90 32.52
C PRO A 22 46.17 36.49 33.03
N ARG A 23 44.99 36.29 33.63
CA ARG A 23 44.47 34.95 33.86
C ARG A 23 44.37 34.37 32.46
N ASN A 24 45.32 33.52 32.11
CA ASN A 24 45.34 32.81 30.84
C ASN A 24 44.02 32.06 30.71
N PHE A 25 43.07 32.64 30.01
CA PHE A 25 41.94 31.90 29.47
C PHE A 25 42.51 31.11 28.30
N SER A 26 43.01 29.92 28.63
CA SER A 26 43.25 28.88 27.63
C SER A 26 41.95 28.70 26.86
N THR A 27 42.01 29.07 25.58
CA THR A 27 40.91 29.09 24.63
C THR A 27 40.13 27.77 24.63
N SER A 28 38.86 27.86 25.00
CA SER A 28 37.83 26.82 25.05
C SER A 28 37.39 26.31 23.67
N GLY A 29 38.30 26.23 22.69
CA GLY A 29 37.96 25.80 21.32
C GLY A 29 37.60 24.31 21.21
N PHE A 30 37.94 23.50 22.22
CA PHE A 30 37.57 22.08 22.30
C PHE A 30 36.16 21.86 22.87
N ASP A 31 35.72 22.67 23.83
CA ASP A 31 34.37 22.58 24.40
C ASP A 31 33.32 23.14 23.44
N GLU A 32 33.61 24.22 22.72
CA GLU A 32 32.65 24.82 21.81
C GLU A 32 32.34 23.91 20.61
N ARG A 33 33.38 23.27 20.03
CA ARG A 33 33.22 22.29 18.95
C ARG A 33 32.51 21.01 19.37
N SER A 34 32.70 20.55 20.61
CA SER A 34 32.03 19.35 21.10
C SER A 34 30.54 19.61 21.37
N ILE A 35 30.20 20.78 21.90
CA ILE A 35 28.82 21.23 22.13
C ILE A 35 28.08 21.40 20.79
N GLU A 36 28.73 22.00 19.77
CA GLU A 36 28.16 22.11 18.42
C GLU A 36 27.87 20.74 17.79
N GLN A 37 28.82 19.79 17.88
CA GLN A 37 28.62 18.44 17.33
C GLN A 37 27.51 17.67 18.05
N GLU A 38 27.35 17.83 19.36
CA GLU A 38 26.24 17.23 20.09
C GLU A 38 24.90 17.85 19.71
N ALA A 39 24.86 19.18 19.52
CA ALA A 39 23.67 19.88 19.06
C ALA A 39 23.26 19.40 17.66
N GLU A 40 24.20 19.29 16.71
CA GLU A 40 23.94 18.76 15.37
C GLU A 40 23.43 17.31 15.39
N LYS A 41 24.00 16.44 16.24
CA LYS A 41 23.53 15.06 16.41
C LYS A 41 22.10 15.00 16.95
N LYS A 42 21.77 15.83 17.95
CA LYS A 42 20.42 15.92 18.55
C LYS A 42 19.42 16.47 17.54
N VAL A 43 19.77 17.53 16.82
CA VAL A 43 18.94 18.11 15.76
C VAL A 43 18.73 17.10 14.63
N GLY A 44 19.78 16.39 14.20
CA GLY A 44 19.68 15.33 13.20
C GLY A 44 18.77 14.18 13.64
N TRP A 45 18.85 13.76 14.90
CA TRP A 45 17.93 12.76 15.47
C TRP A 45 16.49 13.27 15.55
N LEU A 46 16.27 14.52 15.98
CA LEU A 46 14.96 15.14 15.99
C LEU A 46 14.36 15.20 14.58
N LEU A 47 15.14 15.61 13.58
CA LEU A 47 14.71 15.67 12.19
C LEU A 47 14.30 14.29 11.67
N LYS A 48 15.06 13.23 12.01
CA LYS A 48 14.71 11.85 11.65
C LYS A 48 13.39 11.41 12.27
N LEU A 49 13.11 11.78 13.52
CA LEU A 49 11.84 11.46 14.17
C LEU A 49 10.67 12.21 13.52
N ILE A 50 10.85 13.49 13.19
CA ILE A 50 9.84 14.25 12.44
C ILE A 50 9.59 13.59 11.09
N PHE A 51 10.65 13.28 10.33
CA PHE A 51 10.53 12.63 9.02
C PHE A 51 9.82 11.28 9.14
N ALA A 52 10.25 10.41 10.06
CA ALA A 52 9.63 9.12 10.29
C ALA A 52 8.15 9.28 10.65
N GLY A 53 7.80 10.19 11.56
CA GLY A 53 6.42 10.48 11.94
C GLY A 53 5.58 10.95 10.75
N THR A 54 6.07 11.93 9.97
CA THR A 54 5.36 12.42 8.79
C THR A 54 5.21 11.35 7.71
N ALA A 55 6.24 10.56 7.44
CA ALA A 55 6.20 9.47 6.47
C ALA A 55 5.21 8.38 6.91
N THR A 56 5.12 8.07 8.20
CA THR A 56 4.12 7.13 8.73
C THR A 56 2.70 7.65 8.53
N VAL A 57 2.43 8.92 8.83
CA VAL A 57 1.10 9.52 8.64
C VAL A 57 0.70 9.54 7.16
N ILE A 58 1.59 10.00 6.29
CA ILE A 58 1.37 10.02 4.84
C ILE A 58 1.17 8.58 4.32
N GLY A 59 1.99 7.63 4.79
CA GLY A 59 1.87 6.23 4.45
C GLY A 59 0.50 5.67 4.82
N TYR A 60 0.03 5.91 6.04
CA TYR A 60 -1.29 5.48 6.49
C TYR A 60 -2.42 6.07 5.63
N GLN A 61 -2.27 7.32 5.19
CA GLN A 61 -3.26 7.98 4.35
C GLN A 61 -3.25 7.47 2.90
N ILE A 62 -2.09 7.30 2.26
CA ILE A 62 -1.99 6.96 0.82
C ILE A 62 -2.19 5.46 0.55
N PHE A 63 -1.69 4.61 1.44
CA PHE A 63 -1.68 3.16 1.25
C PHE A 63 -3.06 2.55 0.90
N PRO A 64 -4.19 2.95 1.54
CA PRO A 64 -5.51 2.44 1.15
C PRO A 64 -5.91 2.84 -0.28
N TYR A 65 -5.72 4.10 -0.68
CA TYR A 65 -6.10 4.59 -2.01
C TYR A 65 -5.27 3.95 -3.14
N MET A 66 -4.04 3.54 -2.84
CA MET A 66 -3.17 2.87 -3.81
C MET A 66 -3.68 1.46 -4.15
N GLY A 67 -4.34 0.78 -3.21
CA GLY A 67 -4.96 -0.52 -3.42
C GLY A 67 -6.20 -0.45 -4.32
N ASP A 68 -7.06 0.55 -4.11
CA ASP A 68 -8.33 0.68 -4.83
C ASP A 68 -8.14 0.93 -6.32
N ASN A 69 -7.19 1.79 -6.69
CA ASN A 69 -6.87 2.02 -8.11
C ASN A 69 -6.36 0.74 -8.78
N LEU A 70 -5.54 -0.06 -8.10
CA LEU A 70 -5.07 -1.34 -8.63
C LEU A 70 -6.21 -2.38 -8.73
N MET A 71 -7.17 -2.34 -7.81
CA MET A 71 -8.37 -3.17 -7.86
C MET A 71 -9.23 -2.81 -9.07
N GLN A 72 -9.48 -1.51 -9.31
CA GLN A 72 -10.18 -1.03 -10.50
C GLN A 72 -9.47 -1.43 -11.79
N GLN A 73 -8.15 -1.25 -11.87
CA GLN A 73 -7.36 -1.72 -13.01
C GLN A 73 -7.48 -3.23 -13.23
N SER A 74 -7.56 -4.01 -12.14
CA SER A 74 -7.74 -5.45 -12.23
C SER A 74 -9.09 -5.83 -12.82
N VAL A 75 -10.15 -5.06 -12.54
CA VAL A 75 -11.45 -5.22 -13.21
C VAL A 75 -11.38 -4.85 -14.69
N SER A 76 -10.71 -3.74 -15.04
CA SER A 76 -10.52 -3.34 -16.43
C SER A 76 -9.79 -4.41 -17.26
N LEU A 77 -8.85 -5.14 -16.66
CA LEU A 77 -8.14 -6.24 -17.32
C LEU A 77 -9.07 -7.42 -17.71
N LEU A 78 -10.19 -7.63 -16.99
CA LEU A 78 -11.17 -8.68 -17.32
C LEU A 78 -11.89 -8.43 -18.65
N GLN A 79 -11.96 -7.16 -19.08
CA GLN A 79 -12.63 -6.74 -20.30
C GLN A 79 -11.75 -6.83 -21.55
N VAL A 80 -10.42 -6.97 -21.37
CA VAL A 80 -9.47 -7.04 -22.49
C VAL A 80 -9.66 -8.35 -23.27
N LYS A 81 -9.43 -8.33 -24.58
CA LYS A 81 -9.65 -9.51 -25.45
C LYS A 81 -8.75 -10.70 -25.09
N ASP A 82 -7.50 -10.44 -24.76
CA ASP A 82 -6.49 -11.47 -24.53
C ASP A 82 -6.70 -12.17 -23.16
N PRO A 83 -6.89 -13.51 -23.15
CA PRO A 83 -7.08 -14.30 -21.93
C PRO A 83 -5.97 -14.14 -20.89
N LEU A 84 -4.73 -13.84 -21.29
CA LEU A 84 -3.62 -13.66 -20.35
C LEU A 84 -3.86 -12.48 -19.41
N PHE A 85 -4.36 -11.36 -19.93
CA PHE A 85 -4.69 -10.20 -19.11
C PHE A 85 -5.90 -10.44 -18.22
N LYS A 86 -6.91 -11.16 -18.74
CA LYS A 86 -8.07 -11.56 -17.92
C LYS A 86 -7.66 -12.39 -16.72
N ARG A 87 -6.81 -13.40 -16.94
CA ARG A 87 -6.24 -14.24 -15.85
C ARG A 87 -5.49 -13.40 -14.84
N MET A 88 -4.66 -12.45 -15.29
CA MET A 88 -3.92 -11.56 -14.41
C MET A 88 -4.85 -10.69 -13.55
N GLY A 89 -5.89 -10.11 -14.16
CA GLY A 89 -6.92 -9.34 -13.46
C GLY A 89 -7.63 -10.17 -12.41
N ALA A 90 -8.13 -11.35 -12.78
CA ALA A 90 -8.83 -12.24 -11.86
C ALA A 90 -7.93 -12.69 -10.69
N SER A 91 -6.68 -13.05 -10.98
CA SER A 91 -5.71 -13.45 -9.96
C SER A 91 -5.43 -12.32 -8.95
N ARG A 92 -5.35 -11.07 -9.42
CA ARG A 92 -5.19 -9.90 -8.55
C ARG A 92 -6.43 -9.66 -7.70
N LEU A 93 -7.63 -9.76 -8.27
CA LEU A 93 -8.88 -9.62 -7.51
C LEU A 93 -9.00 -10.67 -6.41
N ALA A 94 -8.61 -11.92 -6.68
CA ALA A 94 -8.56 -12.97 -5.67
C ALA A 94 -7.63 -12.60 -4.49
N ARG A 95 -6.51 -11.91 -4.77
CA ARG A 95 -5.56 -11.43 -3.75
C ARG A 95 -6.06 -10.21 -2.99
N PHE A 96 -6.88 -9.36 -3.61
CA PHE A 96 -7.48 -8.21 -2.94
C PHE A 96 -8.64 -8.58 -2.03
N ALA A 97 -9.29 -9.73 -2.25
CA ALA A 97 -10.43 -10.26 -1.47
C ALA A 97 -10.03 -10.81 -0.07
N VAL A 98 -9.27 -10.03 0.70
CA VAL A 98 -8.70 -10.43 2.00
C VAL A 98 -9.74 -10.36 3.11
N ASP A 99 -10.52 -9.29 3.14
CA ASP A 99 -11.51 -8.95 4.17
C ASP A 99 -12.86 -8.58 3.52
N ASP A 100 -13.92 -8.49 4.31
CA ASP A 100 -15.28 -8.28 3.80
C ASP A 100 -15.47 -6.91 3.16
N GLU A 101 -14.82 -5.87 3.69
CA GLU A 101 -14.83 -4.52 3.10
C GLU A 101 -14.25 -4.55 1.68
N ARG A 102 -13.09 -5.16 1.48
CA ARG A 102 -12.48 -5.29 0.15
C ARG A 102 -13.27 -6.20 -0.77
N ARG A 103 -13.88 -7.28 -0.26
CA ARG A 103 -14.76 -8.16 -1.05
C ARG A 103 -15.95 -7.37 -1.58
N MET A 104 -16.61 -6.59 -0.73
CA MET A 104 -17.69 -5.71 -1.13
C MET A 104 -17.23 -4.61 -2.06
N LYS A 105 -16.01 -4.08 -1.88
CA LYS A 105 -15.46 -3.11 -2.83
C LYS A 105 -15.36 -3.67 -4.25
N ILE A 106 -14.90 -4.93 -4.39
CA ILE A 106 -14.86 -5.62 -5.68
C ILE A 106 -16.27 -5.75 -6.29
N VAL A 107 -17.28 -6.01 -5.46
CA VAL A 107 -18.69 -6.06 -5.89
C VAL A 107 -19.16 -4.68 -6.39
N GLU A 108 -18.91 -3.61 -5.62
CA GLU A 108 -19.30 -2.23 -5.95
C GLU A 108 -18.75 -1.76 -7.30
N ILE A 109 -17.48 -2.08 -7.58
CA ILE A 109 -16.84 -1.71 -8.86
C ILE A 109 -17.21 -2.67 -10.01
N GLY A 110 -18.16 -3.58 -9.79
CA GLY A 110 -18.68 -4.51 -10.79
C GLY A 110 -17.77 -5.69 -11.10
N GLY A 111 -16.76 -5.97 -10.28
CA GLY A 111 -15.78 -7.04 -10.52
C GLY A 111 -16.41 -8.43 -10.60
N THR A 112 -17.43 -8.71 -9.79
CA THR A 112 -18.15 -9.99 -9.80
C THR A 112 -18.83 -10.27 -11.14
N GLN A 113 -19.54 -9.30 -11.71
CA GLN A 113 -20.19 -9.46 -13.02
C GLN A 113 -19.16 -9.70 -14.13
N HIS A 114 -18.03 -8.98 -14.10
CA HIS A 114 -16.97 -9.18 -15.09
C HIS A 114 -16.28 -10.55 -14.96
N LEU A 115 -16.13 -11.06 -13.73
CA LEU A 115 -15.63 -12.41 -13.47
C LEU A 115 -16.59 -13.48 -13.98
N LEU A 116 -17.90 -13.30 -13.80
CA LEU A 116 -18.91 -14.22 -14.34
C LEU A 116 -18.91 -14.22 -15.87
N ASN A 117 -18.86 -13.04 -16.51
CA ASN A 117 -18.76 -12.93 -17.95
C ASN A 117 -17.44 -13.55 -18.48
N MET A 118 -16.34 -13.37 -17.76
CA MET A 118 -15.06 -14.02 -18.08
C MET A 118 -15.15 -15.54 -18.00
N LEU A 119 -15.80 -16.08 -16.96
CA LEU A 119 -16.00 -17.51 -16.76
C LEU A 119 -16.85 -18.12 -17.88
N GLU A 120 -17.96 -17.47 -18.23
CA GLU A 120 -18.86 -17.91 -19.29
C GLU A 120 -18.19 -17.89 -20.67
N ALA A 121 -17.36 -16.88 -20.95
CA ALA A 121 -16.64 -16.76 -22.22
C ALA A 121 -15.34 -17.60 -22.29
N ALA A 122 -14.92 -18.25 -21.20
CA ALA A 122 -13.63 -18.92 -21.11
C ALA A 122 -13.57 -20.21 -21.94
N ARG A 123 -12.61 -20.27 -22.87
CA ARG A 123 -12.38 -21.45 -23.72
C ARG A 123 -11.40 -22.45 -23.12
N ASP A 124 -10.52 -21.99 -22.22
CA ASP A 124 -9.46 -22.79 -21.61
C ASP A 124 -9.58 -22.89 -20.09
N ASP A 125 -9.03 -23.96 -19.52
CA ASP A 125 -9.13 -24.26 -18.08
C ASP A 125 -8.39 -23.28 -17.19
N ARG A 126 -7.27 -22.71 -17.66
CA ARG A 126 -6.51 -21.73 -16.87
C ARG A 126 -7.34 -20.47 -16.62
N THR A 127 -8.06 -20.01 -17.65
CA THR A 127 -8.99 -18.86 -17.54
C THR A 127 -10.15 -19.19 -16.61
N ARG A 128 -10.77 -20.38 -16.76
CA ARG A 128 -11.85 -20.85 -15.87
C ARG A 128 -11.39 -20.90 -14.41
N LYS A 129 -10.21 -21.46 -14.15
CA LYS A 129 -9.63 -21.56 -12.81
C LYS A 129 -9.46 -20.19 -12.15
N GLU A 130 -8.80 -19.25 -12.81
CA GLU A 130 -8.56 -17.94 -12.19
C GLU A 130 -9.86 -17.18 -11.92
N ALA A 131 -10.87 -17.31 -12.80
CA ALA A 131 -12.18 -16.73 -12.56
C ALA A 131 -12.89 -17.37 -11.35
N LEU A 132 -12.95 -18.72 -11.29
CA LEU A 132 -13.55 -19.45 -10.18
C LEU A 132 -12.85 -19.18 -8.85
N LYS A 133 -11.52 -19.13 -8.86
CA LYS A 133 -10.70 -18.81 -7.68
C LYS A 133 -11.02 -17.43 -7.13
N ALA A 134 -11.14 -16.42 -8.01
CA ALA A 134 -11.52 -15.08 -7.62
C ALA A 134 -12.95 -15.02 -7.06
N LEU A 135 -13.91 -15.66 -7.73
CA LEU A 135 -15.30 -15.75 -7.26
C LEU A 135 -15.39 -16.43 -5.89
N PHE A 136 -14.64 -17.52 -5.68
CA PHE A 136 -14.58 -18.21 -4.40
C PHE A 136 -13.96 -17.35 -3.28
N ALA A 137 -12.92 -16.57 -3.59
CA ALA A 137 -12.34 -15.65 -2.61
C ALA A 137 -13.35 -14.55 -2.21
N ILE A 138 -14.14 -14.06 -3.16
CA ILE A 138 -15.18 -13.05 -2.93
C ILE A 138 -16.36 -13.64 -2.13
N SER A 139 -16.79 -14.87 -2.41
CA SER A 139 -17.93 -15.52 -1.74
C SER A 139 -17.72 -15.86 -0.26
N LYS A 140 -16.56 -15.55 0.31
CA LYS A 140 -16.28 -15.70 1.73
C LYS A 140 -16.99 -14.65 2.60
N SER A 141 -17.40 -13.52 2.04
CA SER A 141 -18.36 -12.59 2.67
C SER A 141 -19.79 -13.08 2.38
N ASP A 142 -20.68 -13.04 3.37
CA ASP A 142 -22.09 -13.39 3.20
C ASP A 142 -22.79 -12.41 2.24
N GLU A 143 -22.54 -11.12 2.39
CA GLU A 143 -23.10 -10.06 1.54
C GLU A 143 -22.66 -10.22 0.09
N ALA A 144 -21.36 -10.43 -0.13
CA ALA A 144 -20.83 -10.63 -1.48
C ALA A 144 -21.34 -11.94 -2.09
N ALA A 145 -21.49 -13.00 -1.29
CA ALA A 145 -22.09 -14.26 -1.74
C ALA A 145 -23.57 -14.10 -2.10
N MET A 146 -24.34 -13.29 -1.37
CA MET A 146 -25.72 -12.96 -1.71
C MET A 146 -25.81 -12.25 -3.06
N VAL A 147 -24.94 -11.26 -3.31
CA VAL A 147 -24.92 -10.56 -4.60
C VAL A 147 -24.60 -11.51 -5.75
N LEU A 148 -23.62 -12.41 -5.57
CA LEU A 148 -23.30 -13.44 -6.56
C LEU A 148 -24.50 -14.39 -6.80
N HIS A 149 -25.17 -14.81 -5.74
CA HIS A 149 -26.35 -15.67 -5.83
C HIS A 149 -27.48 -14.98 -6.62
N GLN A 150 -27.76 -13.71 -6.31
CA GLN A 150 -28.76 -12.89 -7.01
C GLN A 150 -28.39 -12.66 -8.48
N ALA A 151 -27.10 -12.56 -8.81
CA ALA A 151 -26.61 -12.44 -10.18
C ALA A 151 -26.69 -13.75 -10.99
N GLY A 152 -27.27 -14.82 -10.43
CA GLY A 152 -27.40 -16.10 -11.13
C GLY A 152 -26.10 -16.89 -11.25
N ALA A 153 -25.09 -16.58 -10.42
CA ALA A 153 -23.77 -17.20 -10.48
C ALA A 153 -23.82 -18.74 -10.41
N ALA A 154 -24.75 -19.30 -9.64
CA ALA A 154 -24.92 -20.75 -9.50
C ALA A 154 -25.21 -21.45 -10.83
N SER A 155 -25.97 -20.82 -11.73
CA SER A 155 -26.25 -21.38 -13.05
C SER A 155 -25.01 -21.41 -13.94
N ILE A 156 -24.29 -20.28 -13.98
CA ILE A 156 -23.05 -20.12 -14.75
C ILE A 156 -22.01 -21.13 -14.27
N ILE A 157 -21.77 -21.19 -12.95
CA ILE A 157 -20.78 -22.09 -12.33
C ILE A 157 -21.11 -23.55 -12.59
N ARG A 158 -22.40 -23.94 -12.56
CA ARG A 158 -22.82 -25.31 -12.88
C ARG A 158 -22.56 -25.68 -14.34
N SER A 159 -22.77 -24.74 -15.26
CA SER A 159 -22.53 -24.94 -16.69
C SER A 159 -21.05 -24.99 -17.08
N THR A 160 -20.15 -24.52 -16.21
CA THR A 160 -18.70 -24.59 -16.43
C THR A 160 -18.25 -26.05 -16.59
N PRO A 161 -17.54 -26.41 -17.68
CA PRO A 161 -17.02 -27.77 -17.88
C PRO A 161 -16.06 -28.18 -16.78
N GLU A 162 -16.05 -29.47 -16.44
CA GLU A 162 -14.98 -30.03 -15.63
C GLU A 162 -13.67 -30.06 -16.42
N SER A 163 -12.55 -29.86 -15.73
CA SER A 163 -11.21 -29.97 -16.30
C SER A 163 -10.55 -31.27 -15.86
N PRO A 164 -10.22 -32.20 -16.78
CA PRO A 164 -9.43 -33.37 -16.43
C PRO A 164 -7.96 -33.02 -16.14
N GLU A 165 -7.49 -31.88 -16.63
CA GLU A 165 -6.10 -31.41 -16.50
C GLU A 165 -5.87 -30.58 -15.23
N ASP A 166 -6.92 -29.94 -14.71
CA ASP A 166 -6.84 -28.99 -13.61
C ASP A 166 -7.94 -29.25 -12.55
N ALA A 167 -7.64 -30.14 -11.62
CA ALA A 167 -8.56 -30.57 -10.57
C ALA A 167 -9.05 -29.40 -9.68
N GLU A 168 -8.29 -28.30 -9.59
CA GLU A 168 -8.71 -27.12 -8.82
C GLU A 168 -9.99 -26.50 -9.38
N VAL A 169 -10.25 -26.61 -10.69
CA VAL A 169 -11.50 -26.11 -11.31
C VAL A 169 -12.71 -26.77 -10.66
N GLY A 170 -12.70 -28.10 -10.55
CA GLY A 170 -13.78 -28.87 -9.91
C GLY A 170 -13.89 -28.57 -8.42
N THR A 171 -12.77 -28.36 -7.73
CA THR A 171 -12.74 -27.97 -6.30
C THR A 171 -13.40 -26.61 -6.07
N TYR A 172 -12.98 -25.56 -6.80
CA TYR A 172 -13.59 -24.23 -6.63
C TYR A 172 -15.06 -24.22 -7.00
N LYS A 173 -15.43 -24.94 -8.07
CA LYS A 173 -16.83 -25.09 -8.50
C LYS A 173 -17.69 -25.71 -7.40
N SER A 174 -17.25 -26.84 -6.83
CA SER A 174 -17.98 -27.54 -5.77
C SER A 174 -18.11 -26.68 -4.50
N ASN A 175 -17.02 -26.02 -4.09
CA ASN A 175 -17.01 -25.15 -2.92
C ASN A 175 -17.95 -23.96 -3.08
N LEU A 176 -17.97 -23.33 -4.26
CA LEU A 176 -18.88 -22.22 -4.57
C LEU A 176 -20.35 -22.65 -4.54
N LEU A 177 -20.67 -23.81 -5.11
CA LEU A 177 -22.04 -24.33 -5.11
C LEU A 177 -22.51 -24.70 -3.71
N SER A 178 -21.65 -25.33 -2.89
CA SER A 178 -21.93 -25.58 -1.46
C SER A 178 -22.20 -24.27 -0.73
N ARG A 179 -21.33 -23.27 -0.92
CA ARG A 179 -21.48 -21.96 -0.27
C ARG A 179 -22.82 -21.30 -0.57
N PHE A 180 -23.31 -21.39 -1.80
CA PHE A 180 -24.62 -20.85 -2.16
C PHE A 180 -25.79 -21.67 -1.59
N GLN A 181 -25.63 -22.98 -1.44
CA GLN A 181 -26.62 -23.82 -0.77
C GLN A 181 -26.72 -23.45 0.71
N ASP A 182 -25.58 -23.37 1.41
CA ASP A 182 -25.50 -23.00 2.82
C ASP A 182 -26.16 -21.63 3.06
N LEU A 183 -25.80 -20.63 2.23
CA LEU A 183 -26.40 -19.31 2.28
C LEU A 183 -27.93 -19.33 2.08
N SER A 184 -28.42 -20.20 1.19
CA SER A 184 -29.87 -20.34 0.96
C SER A 184 -30.60 -21.00 2.13
N HIS A 185 -29.91 -21.84 2.90
CA HIS A 185 -30.43 -22.43 4.13
C HIS A 185 -30.49 -21.40 5.25
N ASP A 186 -29.42 -20.60 5.41
CA ASP A 186 -29.35 -19.55 6.44
C ASP A 186 -30.42 -18.47 6.23
N ILE A 187 -30.71 -18.08 4.99
CA ILE A 187 -31.77 -17.11 4.66
C ILE A 187 -33.18 -17.64 4.98
N ARG A 188 -33.36 -18.97 4.95
CA ARG A 188 -34.67 -19.63 5.16
C ARG A 188 -34.93 -20.00 6.62
N SER A 189 -33.90 -20.05 7.45
CA SER A 189 -34.00 -20.33 8.90
C SER A 189 -34.41 -19.10 9.69
#